data_AF-A0A2U2ASW2-F1
#
_entry.id   AF-A0A2U2ASW2-F1
#
_cell.length_a   1.000
_cell.length_b   1.000
_cell.length_c   1.000
_cell.angle_alpha   90.00
_cell.angle_beta   90.00
_cell.angle_gamma   90.00
#
_symmetry.space_group_name_H-M   'P 1'
#
loop_
_entity.id
_entity.type
_entity.pdbx_description
1 polymer ?
#
loop_
_entity_poly.entity_id
_entity_poly.type
_entity_poly.pdbx_seq_one_letter_code
_entity_poly.pdbx_strand_id
1 'polypeptide(L)'
;MIAEYFKQDECQKLFLDRDNYHCVAWKSLYEHALIEGKEQLSQESFADLNRKESIYCGLDKRRGSACDVWQQAREARVYQDLAGLDILALEALKEEYCSAKGEYQICAVWKERWQEQNKHVVDRLMKDDALFMERYNHCTTLVEEIRHSGKSWGERNRLEREIVNHYPCVQAAEAYRKRGLSRANFSTSVVLEKNVSK
;
A
#
# COMPACT_ATOMS: atom_id res chain seq x y z
N MET A 1 -33.13 -2.95 -4.51
CA MET A 1 -33.09 -2.76 -3.05
C MET A 1 -32.21 -1.58 -2.66
N ILE A 2 -30.89 -1.59 -2.91
CA ILE A 2 -29.99 -0.45 -2.58
C ILE A 2 -30.46 0.87 -3.22
N ALA A 3 -30.70 0.88 -4.53
CA ALA A 3 -31.17 2.08 -5.24
C ALA A 3 -32.57 2.57 -4.80
N GLU A 4 -33.38 1.72 -4.18
CA GLU A 4 -34.73 2.09 -3.72
C GLU A 4 -34.69 2.71 -2.32
N TYR A 5 -33.79 2.24 -1.45
CA TYR A 5 -33.48 2.86 -0.16
C TYR A 5 -33.05 4.33 -0.34
N PHE A 6 -32.21 4.61 -1.33
CA PHE A 6 -31.71 5.96 -1.61
C PHE A 6 -32.74 6.92 -2.24
N LYS A 7 -33.96 6.48 -2.53
CA LYS A 7 -35.08 7.35 -2.93
C LYS A 7 -35.94 7.80 -1.74
N GLN A 8 -35.75 7.18 -0.56
CA GLN A 8 -36.50 7.47 0.66
C GLN A 8 -35.72 8.51 1.49
N ASP A 9 -35.67 9.78 1.06
CA ASP A 9 -34.88 10.83 1.70
C ASP A 9 -35.20 11.02 3.21
N GLU A 10 -36.45 10.75 3.60
CA GLU A 10 -36.89 10.75 5.00
C GLU A 10 -36.22 9.67 5.87
N CYS A 11 -35.72 8.60 5.24
CA CYS A 11 -35.10 7.43 5.87
C CYS A 11 -33.56 7.44 5.85
N GLN A 12 -32.94 8.51 5.33
CA GLN A 12 -31.47 8.67 5.24
C GLN A 12 -30.87 9.53 6.38
N LYS A 13 -31.65 9.82 7.44
CA LYS A 13 -31.19 10.62 8.58
C LYS A 13 -30.15 9.87 9.42
N LEU A 14 -29.12 10.59 9.88
CA LEU A 14 -28.05 10.05 10.73
C LEU A 14 -28.58 9.41 12.03
N PHE A 15 -29.67 9.98 12.56
CA PHE A 15 -30.43 9.46 13.69
C PHE A 15 -31.84 9.17 13.23
N LEU A 16 -32.11 7.90 12.95
CA LEU A 16 -33.46 7.42 12.68
C LEU A 16 -34.23 7.32 13.99
N ASP A 17 -35.43 7.87 13.99
CA ASP A 17 -36.41 7.59 15.02
C ASP A 17 -36.76 6.10 14.97
N ARG A 18 -36.58 5.40 16.10
CA ARG A 18 -36.86 3.96 16.19
C ARG A 18 -38.34 3.64 16.01
N ASP A 19 -39.20 4.63 16.20
CA ASP A 19 -40.65 4.52 16.02
C ASP A 19 -41.07 4.69 14.54
N ASN A 20 -40.14 5.08 13.65
CA ASN A 20 -40.36 5.07 12.21
C ASN A 20 -40.07 3.68 11.62
N TYR A 21 -40.99 2.74 11.87
CA TYR A 21 -40.90 1.34 11.44
C TYR A 21 -40.64 1.17 9.93
N HIS A 22 -41.16 2.07 9.09
CA HIS A 22 -40.92 2.08 7.65
C HIS A 22 -39.43 2.29 7.33
N CYS A 23 -38.80 3.31 7.92
CA CYS A 23 -37.39 3.59 7.71
C CYS A 23 -36.46 2.55 8.33
N VAL A 24 -36.84 1.97 9.47
CA VAL A 24 -36.08 0.86 10.09
C VAL A 24 -36.09 -0.38 9.20
N ALA A 25 -37.24 -0.76 8.65
CA ALA A 25 -37.36 -1.91 7.74
C ALA A 25 -36.53 -1.70 6.47
N TRP A 26 -36.63 -0.52 5.85
CA TRP A 26 -35.84 -0.16 4.67
C TRP A 26 -34.33 -0.17 4.94
N LYS A 27 -33.90 0.34 6.10
CA LYS A 27 -32.49 0.28 6.52
C LYS A 27 -32.01 -1.17 6.68
N SER A 28 -32.81 -2.04 7.29
CA SER A 28 -32.46 -3.45 7.48
C SER A 28 -32.34 -4.20 6.14
N LEU A 29 -33.24 -3.95 5.20
CA LEU A 29 -33.16 -4.51 3.84
C LEU A 29 -31.93 -4.01 3.08
N TYR A 30 -31.61 -2.72 3.25
CA TYR A 30 -30.41 -2.13 2.69
C TYR A 30 -29.14 -2.77 3.27
N GLU A 31 -29.03 -2.89 4.60
CA GLU A 31 -27.88 -3.50 5.28
C GLU A 31 -27.68 -4.97 4.86
N HIS A 32 -28.76 -5.77 4.76
CA HIS A 32 -28.67 -7.13 4.22
C HIS A 32 -28.16 -7.16 2.79
N ALA A 33 -28.68 -6.30 1.91
CA ALA A 33 -28.22 -6.21 0.53
C ALA A 33 -26.74 -5.79 0.42
N LEU A 34 -26.25 -4.94 1.33
CA LEU A 34 -24.82 -4.62 1.41
C LEU A 34 -23.98 -5.84 1.80
N ILE A 35 -24.42 -6.62 2.79
CA ILE A 35 -23.70 -7.81 3.26
C ILE A 35 -23.61 -8.86 2.15
N GLU A 36 -24.74 -9.21 1.54
CA GLU A 36 -24.79 -10.16 0.42
C GLU A 36 -23.93 -9.69 -0.76
N GLY A 37 -24.00 -8.41 -1.11
CA GLY A 37 -23.18 -7.84 -2.19
C GLY A 37 -21.68 -7.94 -1.88
N LYS A 38 -21.26 -7.65 -0.64
CA LYS A 38 -19.86 -7.81 -0.20
C LYS A 38 -19.42 -9.27 -0.25
N GLU A 39 -20.26 -10.20 0.19
CA GLU A 39 -19.96 -11.63 0.18
C GLU A 39 -19.76 -12.14 -1.25
N GLN A 40 -20.66 -11.77 -2.18
CA GLN A 40 -20.55 -12.16 -3.59
C GLN A 40 -19.28 -11.61 -4.24
N LEU A 41 -19.02 -10.31 -4.06
CA LEU A 41 -17.85 -9.66 -4.66
C LEU A 41 -16.52 -10.15 -4.07
N SER A 42 -16.52 -10.62 -2.81
CA SER A 42 -15.32 -11.17 -2.17
C SER A 42 -14.75 -12.41 -2.85
N GLN A 43 -15.58 -13.13 -3.63
CA GLN A 43 -15.18 -14.33 -4.36
C GLN A 43 -14.52 -14.04 -5.70
N GLU A 44 -14.51 -12.77 -6.12
CA GLU A 44 -13.97 -12.36 -7.42
C GLU A 44 -12.50 -11.96 -7.35
N SER A 45 -11.79 -12.14 -8.47
CA SER A 45 -10.44 -11.61 -8.60
C SER A 45 -10.44 -10.08 -8.76
N PHE A 46 -9.33 -9.42 -8.42
CA PHE A 46 -9.19 -7.98 -8.64
C PHE A 46 -9.40 -7.59 -10.12
N ALA A 47 -8.92 -8.42 -11.06
CA ALA A 47 -9.10 -8.22 -12.49
C ALA A 47 -10.57 -8.34 -12.93
N ASP A 48 -11.35 -9.24 -12.32
CA ASP A 48 -12.78 -9.37 -12.59
C ASP A 48 -13.55 -8.18 -12.04
N LEU A 49 -13.24 -7.77 -10.82
CA LEU A 49 -13.82 -6.59 -10.21
C LEU A 49 -13.57 -5.32 -11.04
N ASN A 50 -12.35 -5.14 -11.57
CA ASN A 50 -12.02 -4.02 -12.46
C ASN A 50 -12.89 -3.98 -13.73
N ARG A 51 -13.25 -5.15 -14.29
CA ARG A 51 -14.12 -5.24 -15.47
C ARG A 51 -15.58 -4.91 -15.19
N LYS A 52 -15.98 -4.84 -13.92
CA LYS A 52 -17.37 -4.61 -13.49
C LYS A 52 -17.64 -3.18 -13.01
N GLU A 53 -16.70 -2.24 -13.17
CA GLU A 53 -16.90 -0.85 -12.77
C GLU A 53 -18.20 -0.26 -13.36
N SER A 54 -18.42 -0.40 -14.67
CA SER A 54 -19.60 0.17 -15.33
C SER A 54 -20.91 -0.41 -14.80
N ILE A 55 -20.91 -1.68 -14.37
CA ILE A 55 -22.09 -2.37 -13.82
C ILE A 55 -22.48 -1.76 -12.48
N TYR A 56 -21.51 -1.50 -11.60
CA TYR A 56 -21.79 -1.04 -10.23
C TYR A 56 -21.80 0.49 -10.10
N CYS A 57 -21.01 1.19 -10.91
CA CYS A 57 -20.78 2.64 -10.82
C CYS A 57 -21.39 3.46 -11.96
N GLY A 58 -22.09 2.82 -12.91
CA GLY A 58 -22.68 3.49 -14.06
C GLY A 58 -23.85 4.43 -13.73
N LEU A 59 -24.60 4.15 -12.65
CA LEU A 59 -25.85 4.86 -12.31
C LEU A 59 -25.76 5.71 -11.04
N ASP A 60 -25.03 5.25 -10.03
CA ASP A 60 -24.90 5.95 -8.75
C ASP A 60 -23.49 5.73 -8.18
N LYS A 61 -22.82 6.82 -7.80
CA LYS A 61 -21.47 6.83 -7.22
C LYS A 61 -21.44 7.35 -5.79
N ARG A 62 -22.61 7.58 -5.18
CA ARG A 62 -22.69 8.09 -3.81
C ARG A 62 -22.24 7.03 -2.80
N ARG A 63 -21.84 7.48 -1.62
CA ARG A 63 -21.53 6.60 -0.49
C ARG A 63 -22.74 5.73 -0.13
N GLY A 64 -22.51 4.46 0.12
CA GLY A 64 -23.51 3.42 0.36
C GLY A 64 -24.20 2.87 -0.89
N SER A 65 -23.94 3.42 -2.08
CA SER A 65 -24.45 2.86 -3.34
C SER A 65 -23.77 1.52 -3.68
N ALA A 66 -24.26 0.87 -4.73
CA ALA A 66 -23.61 -0.33 -5.28
C ALA A 66 -22.15 -0.06 -5.71
N CYS A 67 -21.84 1.16 -6.17
CA CYS A 67 -20.48 1.57 -6.50
C CYS A 67 -19.56 1.61 -5.28
N ASP A 68 -20.04 2.13 -4.15
CA ASP A 68 -19.28 2.18 -2.90
C ASP A 68 -19.01 0.75 -2.37
N VAL A 69 -19.98 -0.15 -2.46
CA VAL A 69 -19.80 -1.57 -2.11
C VAL A 69 -18.77 -2.24 -3.01
N TRP A 70 -18.84 -2.00 -4.32
CA TRP A 70 -17.88 -2.51 -5.28
C TRP A 70 -16.46 -1.99 -5.01
N GLN A 71 -16.32 -0.70 -4.72
CA GLN A 71 -15.04 -0.10 -4.38
C GLN A 71 -14.44 -0.72 -3.11
N GLN A 72 -15.25 -0.87 -2.05
CA GLN A 72 -14.82 -1.54 -0.82
C GLN A 72 -14.39 -3.00 -1.05
N ALA A 73 -15.10 -3.72 -1.92
CA ALA A 73 -14.72 -5.10 -2.27
C ALA A 73 -13.38 -5.16 -3.01
N ARG A 74 -13.11 -4.21 -3.91
CA ARG A 74 -11.81 -4.09 -4.59
C ARG A 74 -10.69 -3.82 -3.59
N GLU A 75 -10.85 -2.84 -2.71
CA GLU A 75 -9.86 -2.53 -1.68
C GLU A 75 -9.58 -3.75 -0.79
N ALA A 76 -10.62 -4.46 -0.34
CA ALA A 76 -10.47 -5.68 0.45
C ALA A 76 -9.76 -6.80 -0.31
N ARG A 77 -10.05 -6.98 -1.61
CA ARG A 77 -9.39 -7.99 -2.44
C ARG A 77 -7.91 -7.68 -2.62
N VAL A 78 -7.55 -6.42 -2.90
CA VAL A 78 -6.13 -6.02 -2.97
C VAL A 78 -5.44 -6.23 -1.63
N TYR A 79 -6.09 -5.91 -0.51
CA TYR A 79 -5.52 -6.13 0.82
C TYR A 79 -5.21 -7.62 1.07
N GLN A 80 -6.04 -8.53 0.55
CA GLN A 80 -5.85 -9.98 0.60
C GLN A 80 -4.78 -10.46 -0.40
N ASP A 81 -4.78 -9.97 -1.64
CA ASP A 81 -3.78 -10.33 -2.67
C ASP A 81 -2.36 -9.99 -2.23
N LEU A 82 -2.21 -8.85 -1.54
CA LEU A 82 -0.93 -8.39 -1.03
C LEU A 82 -0.56 -8.99 0.34
N ALA A 83 -1.43 -9.79 0.94
CA ALA A 83 -1.18 -10.37 2.26
C ALA A 83 -0.07 -11.41 2.21
N GLY A 84 0.89 -11.30 3.13
CA GLY A 84 2.00 -12.25 3.25
C GLY A 84 3.11 -12.11 2.20
N LEU A 85 2.97 -11.17 1.26
CA LEU A 85 4.05 -10.83 0.34
C LEU A 85 5.20 -10.15 1.08
N ASP A 86 6.42 -10.50 0.71
CA ASP A 86 7.61 -9.79 1.16
C ASP A 86 7.78 -8.45 0.42
N ILE A 87 8.73 -7.64 0.88
CA ILE A 87 8.94 -6.30 0.33
C ILE A 87 9.38 -6.30 -1.15
N LEU A 88 10.07 -7.35 -1.61
CA LEU A 88 10.53 -7.46 -3.00
C LEU A 88 9.34 -7.76 -3.91
N ALA A 89 8.48 -8.68 -3.50
CA ALA A 89 7.23 -8.98 -4.19
C ALA A 89 6.30 -7.76 -4.23
N LEU A 90 6.20 -7.00 -3.13
CA LEU A 90 5.41 -5.77 -3.09
C LEU A 90 5.96 -4.69 -4.03
N GLU A 91 7.27 -4.48 -4.11
CA GLU A 91 7.88 -3.56 -5.07
C GLU A 91 7.59 -3.95 -6.52
N ALA A 92 7.66 -5.24 -6.85
CA ALA A 92 7.36 -5.72 -8.20
C ALA A 92 5.92 -5.43 -8.65
N LEU A 93 4.98 -5.36 -7.69
CA LEU A 93 3.56 -5.08 -7.94
C LEU A 93 3.20 -3.59 -7.84
N LYS A 94 4.18 -2.70 -7.60
CA LYS A 94 3.93 -1.27 -7.40
C LYS A 94 3.21 -0.62 -8.57
N GLU A 95 3.60 -0.89 -9.82
CA GLU A 95 2.96 -0.27 -10.98
C GLU A 95 1.54 -0.79 -11.21
N GLU A 96 1.23 -2.01 -10.77
CA GLU A 96 -0.11 -2.58 -10.88
C GLU A 96 -1.10 -1.91 -9.92
N TYR A 97 -0.69 -1.71 -8.66
CA TYR A 97 -1.58 -1.20 -7.60
C TYR A 97 -1.38 0.29 -7.27
N CYS A 98 -0.24 0.88 -7.59
CA CYS A 98 0.10 2.27 -7.29
C CYS A 98 0.90 2.95 -8.42
N SER A 99 0.34 2.96 -9.64
CA SER A 99 0.88 3.79 -10.73
C SER A 99 0.46 5.26 -10.60
N ALA A 100 1.16 6.16 -11.31
CA ALA A 100 0.86 7.59 -11.33
C ALA A 100 -0.55 7.92 -11.89
N LYS A 101 -1.15 7.01 -12.65
CA LYS A 101 -2.51 7.12 -13.19
C LYS A 101 -3.53 6.23 -12.46
N GLY A 102 -3.07 5.51 -11.44
CA GLY A 102 -3.88 4.55 -10.68
C GLY A 102 -4.83 5.23 -9.71
N GLU A 103 -5.77 4.45 -9.18
CA GLU A 103 -6.71 4.91 -8.17
C GLU A 103 -6.03 5.09 -6.81
N TYR A 104 -6.28 6.24 -6.17
CA TYR A 104 -5.65 6.62 -4.91
C TYR A 104 -5.88 5.57 -3.81
N GLN A 105 -7.10 5.04 -3.69
CA GLN A 105 -7.47 4.10 -2.65
C GLN A 105 -6.75 2.76 -2.79
N ILE A 106 -6.63 2.25 -4.02
CA ILE A 106 -5.88 1.02 -4.31
C ILE A 106 -4.40 1.23 -4.01
N CYS A 107 -3.84 2.38 -4.42
CA CYS A 107 -2.46 2.72 -4.07
C CYS A 107 -2.25 2.81 -2.55
N ALA A 108 -3.23 3.35 -1.81
CA ALA A 108 -3.15 3.45 -0.35
C ALA A 108 -3.04 2.08 0.32
N VAL A 109 -3.81 1.09 -0.14
CA VAL A 109 -3.73 -0.31 0.33
C VAL A 109 -2.34 -0.90 0.07
N TRP A 110 -1.81 -0.75 -1.15
CA TRP A 110 -0.45 -1.20 -1.47
C TRP A 110 0.61 -0.53 -0.59
N LYS A 111 0.49 0.79 -0.40
CA LYS A 111 1.44 1.57 0.39
C LYS A 111 1.43 1.16 1.86
N GLU A 112 0.27 0.88 2.43
CA GLU A 112 0.13 0.37 3.79
C GLU A 112 0.88 -0.96 3.96
N ARG A 113 0.65 -1.92 3.05
CA ARG A 113 1.36 -3.21 3.06
C ARG A 113 2.86 -3.07 2.89
N TRP A 114 3.30 -2.23 1.98
CA TRP A 114 4.72 -1.93 1.78
C TRP A 114 5.33 -1.31 3.04
N GLN A 115 4.63 -0.40 3.71
CA GLN A 115 5.10 0.22 4.95
C GLN A 115 5.23 -0.78 6.11
N GLU A 116 4.29 -1.73 6.24
CA GLU A 116 4.38 -2.83 7.20
C GLU A 116 5.67 -3.65 6.98
N GLN A 117 5.90 -4.10 5.75
CA GLN A 117 7.10 -4.89 5.41
C GLN A 117 8.38 -4.06 5.52
N ASN A 118 8.36 -2.79 5.10
CA ASN A 118 9.49 -1.87 5.25
C ASN A 118 9.91 -1.76 6.72
N LYS A 119 8.94 -1.59 7.63
CA LYS A 119 9.21 -1.55 9.06
C LYS A 119 9.87 -2.84 9.55
N HIS A 120 9.36 -4.00 9.15
CA HIS A 120 9.96 -5.29 9.52
C HIS A 120 11.41 -5.44 9.04
N VAL A 121 11.71 -5.05 7.80
CA VAL A 121 13.07 -5.10 7.25
C VAL A 121 13.99 -4.14 7.99
N VAL A 122 13.56 -2.89 8.20
CA VAL A 122 14.35 -1.89 8.93
C VAL A 122 14.61 -2.34 10.36
N ASP A 123 13.60 -2.87 11.06
CA ASP A 123 13.76 -3.39 12.43
C ASP A 123 14.76 -4.56 12.49
N ARG A 124 14.81 -5.40 11.45
CA ARG A 124 15.81 -6.48 11.34
C ARG A 124 17.22 -5.90 11.14
N LEU A 125 17.37 -4.93 10.24
CA LEU A 125 18.65 -4.23 10.03
C LEU A 125 19.11 -3.46 11.28
N MET A 126 18.19 -2.99 12.13
CA MET A 126 18.54 -2.34 13.40
C MET A 126 19.07 -3.33 14.45
N LYS A 127 18.68 -4.61 14.37
CA LYS A 127 19.04 -5.65 15.36
C LYS A 127 20.23 -6.51 14.95
N ASP A 128 20.47 -6.64 13.65
CA ASP A 128 21.54 -7.47 13.09
C ASP A 128 22.59 -6.58 12.41
N ASP A 129 23.69 -6.35 13.12
CA ASP A 129 24.80 -5.51 12.63
C ASP A 129 25.47 -6.10 11.38
N ALA A 130 25.58 -7.42 11.29
CA ALA A 130 26.20 -8.06 10.13
C ALA A 130 25.34 -7.88 8.88
N LEU A 131 24.04 -8.12 9.00
CA LEU A 131 23.09 -7.91 7.91
C LEU A 131 23.02 -6.43 7.51
N PHE A 132 23.05 -5.51 8.48
CA PHE A 132 23.08 -4.08 8.20
C PHE A 132 24.33 -3.66 7.42
N MET A 133 25.51 -4.08 7.87
CA MET A 133 26.77 -3.78 7.18
C MET A 133 26.77 -4.37 5.76
N GLU A 134 26.35 -5.63 5.60
CA GLU A 134 26.24 -6.27 4.29
C GLU A 134 25.35 -5.45 3.33
N ARG A 135 24.14 -5.10 3.77
CA ARG A 135 23.16 -4.40 2.92
C ARG A 135 23.57 -2.97 2.64
N TYR A 136 24.04 -2.22 3.64
CA TYR A 136 24.46 -0.84 3.45
C TYR A 136 25.69 -0.76 2.54
N ASN A 137 26.68 -1.63 2.75
CA ASN A 137 27.91 -1.62 1.95
C ASN A 137 27.66 -2.07 0.51
N HIS A 138 26.74 -3.01 0.28
CA HIS A 138 26.29 -3.35 -1.06
C HIS A 138 25.71 -2.13 -1.79
N CYS A 139 24.85 -1.35 -1.13
CA CYS A 139 24.30 -0.11 -1.70
C CYS A 139 25.38 0.96 -1.95
N THR A 140 26.38 1.07 -1.07
CA THR A 140 27.56 1.92 -1.30
C THR A 140 28.30 1.52 -2.56
N THR A 141 28.58 0.22 -2.76
CA THR A 141 29.25 -0.27 -3.97
C THR A 141 28.46 0.06 -5.23
N LEU A 142 27.15 -0.19 -5.26
CA LEU A 142 26.30 0.13 -6.42
C LEU A 142 26.33 1.63 -6.77
N VAL A 143 26.28 2.50 -5.75
CA VAL A 143 26.35 3.95 -5.93
C VAL A 143 27.74 4.38 -6.42
N GLU A 144 28.81 3.78 -5.89
CA GLU A 144 30.18 4.03 -6.33
C GLU A 144 30.39 3.62 -7.79
N GLU A 145 29.87 2.47 -8.22
CA GLU A 145 29.93 2.03 -9.62
C GLU A 145 29.26 3.03 -10.56
N ILE A 146 28.08 3.56 -10.20
CA ILE A 146 27.42 4.62 -10.98
C ILE A 146 28.29 5.87 -11.03
N ARG A 147 28.87 6.29 -9.90
CA ARG A 147 29.70 7.50 -9.83
C ARG A 147 30.94 7.42 -10.73
N HIS A 148 31.51 6.23 -10.89
CA HIS A 148 32.69 5.94 -11.71
C HIS A 148 32.38 5.49 -13.15
N SER A 149 31.11 5.33 -13.52
CA SER A 149 30.68 4.83 -14.84
C SER A 149 31.00 5.75 -16.04
N GLY A 150 31.64 6.90 -15.83
CA GLY A 150 31.92 7.89 -16.88
C GLY A 150 30.68 8.62 -17.44
N LYS A 151 29.48 8.33 -16.91
CA LYS A 151 28.21 8.91 -17.33
C LYS A 151 28.11 10.40 -16.99
N SER A 152 27.28 11.12 -17.75
CA SER A 152 26.96 12.52 -17.48
C SER A 152 26.39 12.68 -16.05
N TRP A 153 26.53 13.88 -15.47
CA TRP A 153 25.98 14.15 -14.13
C TRP A 153 24.47 13.86 -14.05
N GLY A 154 23.70 14.24 -15.08
CA GLY A 154 22.26 14.01 -15.10
C GLY A 154 21.88 12.53 -15.10
N GLU A 155 22.60 11.72 -15.87
CA GLU A 155 22.38 10.27 -15.92
C GLU A 155 22.81 9.58 -14.63
N ARG A 156 23.96 9.95 -14.05
CA ARG A 156 24.40 9.46 -12.74
C ARG A 156 23.38 9.77 -11.66
N ASN A 157 22.91 11.01 -11.58
CA ASN A 157 21.92 11.42 -10.60
C ASN A 157 20.58 10.67 -10.76
N ARG A 158 20.15 10.37 -11.99
CA ARG A 158 18.96 9.54 -12.25
C ARG A 158 19.15 8.12 -11.70
N LEU A 159 20.26 7.48 -12.07
CA LEU A 159 20.57 6.10 -11.66
C LEU A 159 20.79 5.99 -10.14
N GLU A 160 21.52 6.93 -9.53
CA GLU A 160 21.70 6.95 -8.07
C GLU A 160 20.35 7.03 -7.38
N ARG A 161 19.43 7.91 -7.82
CA ARG A 161 18.07 7.98 -7.27
C ARG A 161 17.26 6.70 -7.43
N GLU A 162 17.41 6.02 -8.56
CA GLU A 162 16.75 4.74 -8.81
C GLU A 162 17.24 3.65 -7.84
N ILE A 163 18.53 3.65 -7.51
CA ILE A 163 19.07 2.72 -6.51
C ILE A 163 18.64 3.11 -5.09
N VAL A 164 18.83 4.37 -4.69
CA VAL A 164 18.64 4.77 -3.27
C VAL A 164 17.18 4.80 -2.83
N ASN A 165 16.23 4.91 -3.76
CA ASN A 165 14.79 4.98 -3.44
C ASN A 165 14.08 3.62 -3.51
N HIS A 166 14.79 2.54 -3.83
CA HIS A 166 14.22 1.20 -3.94
C HIS A 166 14.89 0.22 -2.97
N TYR A 167 14.25 -0.93 -2.79
CA TYR A 167 14.79 -2.02 -2.00
C TYR A 167 16.12 -2.54 -2.59
N PRO A 168 17.15 -2.83 -1.77
CA PRO A 168 17.18 -2.74 -0.31
C PRO A 168 17.70 -1.39 0.24
N CYS A 169 18.10 -0.46 -0.63
CA CYS A 169 18.88 0.71 -0.23
C CYS A 169 18.08 1.75 0.54
N VAL A 170 16.79 1.91 0.25
CA VAL A 170 15.93 2.80 1.05
C VAL A 170 15.81 2.31 2.51
N GLN A 171 15.72 0.99 2.73
CA GLN A 171 15.70 0.39 4.08
C GLN A 171 17.06 0.53 4.77
N ALA A 172 18.15 0.30 4.05
CA ALA A 172 19.50 0.47 4.57
C ALA A 172 19.76 1.93 5.00
N ALA A 173 19.32 2.91 4.20
CA ALA A 173 19.41 4.32 4.52
C ALA A 173 18.57 4.69 5.75
N GLU A 174 17.35 4.15 5.87
CA GLU A 174 16.49 4.38 7.03
C GLU A 174 17.11 3.80 8.30
N ALA A 175 17.63 2.56 8.25
CA ALA A 175 18.32 1.92 9.36
C ALA A 175 19.59 2.70 9.76
N TYR A 176 20.38 3.15 8.79
CA TYR A 176 21.58 3.98 9.03
C TYR A 176 21.23 5.25 9.80
N ARG A 177 20.17 5.96 9.40
CA ARG A 177 19.68 7.15 10.09
C ARG A 177 19.16 6.83 11.49
N LYS A 178 18.40 5.74 11.66
CA LYS A 178 17.89 5.29 12.97
C LYS A 178 19.00 4.87 13.94
N ARG A 179 20.16 4.43 13.43
CA ARG A 179 21.37 4.16 14.22
C ARG A 179 22.13 5.44 14.63
N GLY A 180 21.67 6.62 14.23
CA GLY A 180 22.30 7.90 14.57
C GLY A 180 23.52 8.25 13.72
N LEU A 181 23.78 7.52 12.63
CA LEU A 181 24.97 7.70 11.79
C LEU A 181 24.88 8.91 10.82
N SER A 182 23.98 9.86 11.09
CA SER A 182 23.62 11.02 10.25
C SER A 182 22.88 10.65 8.95
N ARG A 183 23.08 11.43 7.87
CA ARG A 183 22.43 11.21 6.58
C ARG A 183 23.16 10.12 5.80
N ALA A 184 22.43 9.07 5.41
CA ALA A 184 22.94 8.07 4.46
C ALA A 184 23.15 8.72 3.08
N ASN A 185 24.40 8.82 2.65
CA ASN A 185 24.80 9.34 1.34
C ASN A 185 25.49 8.27 0.47
N PHE A 186 25.68 7.06 1.01
CA PHE A 186 26.35 5.94 0.35
C PHE A 186 27.70 6.35 -0.27
N SER A 187 28.49 7.17 0.44
CA SER A 187 29.85 7.56 0.03
C SER A 187 30.93 6.77 0.71
N THR A 188 30.60 5.99 1.73
CA THR A 188 31.57 5.29 2.57
C THR A 188 30.91 4.07 3.18
N SER A 189 31.58 2.93 3.08
CA SER A 189 31.16 1.69 3.72
C SER A 189 31.21 1.80 5.24
N VAL A 190 30.30 1.12 5.91
CA VAL A 190 30.21 1.05 7.37
C VAL A 190 30.91 -0.19 7.88
N VAL A 191 31.66 -0.01 8.97
CA VAL A 191 32.20 -1.09 9.79
C VAL A 191 31.76 -0.82 11.23
N LEU A 192 30.97 -1.74 11.79
CA LEU A 192 30.59 -1.74 13.19
C LEU A 192 31.48 -2.76 13.91
N GLU A 193 32.38 -2.28 14.76
CA GLU A 193 33.16 -3.18 15.61
C GLU A 193 32.24 -3.85 16.62
N LYS A 194 32.30 -5.18 16.74
CA LYS A 194 31.68 -5.86 17.88
C LYS A 194 32.40 -5.36 19.12
N ASN A 195 31.69 -4.67 20.00
CA ASN A 195 32.15 -4.49 21.38
C ASN A 195 32.28 -5.89 21.99
N VAL A 196 33.48 -6.46 21.93
CA VAL A 196 33.87 -7.57 22.79
C VAL A 196 34.00 -6.94 24.17
N SER A 197 32.90 -6.95 24.93
CA SER A 197 32.94 -6.66 26.35
C SER A 197 33.99 -7.59 26.97
N LYS A 198 35.09 -7.00 27.44
CA LYS A 198 36.03 -7.64 28.36
C LYS A 198 35.36 -7.86 29.70
#